data_AF-A0AAW2XP06-F1
#
_entry.id   AF-A0AAW2XP06-F1
#
_cell.length_a   1.000
_cell.length_b   1.000
_cell.length_c   1.000
_cell.angle_alpha   90.00
_cell.angle_beta   90.00
_cell.angle_gamma   90.00
#
_symmetry.space_group_name_H-M   'P 1'
#
loop_
_entity.id
_entity.type
_entity.pdbx_description
1 polymer ?
#
loop_
_entity_poly.entity_id
_entity_poly.type
_entity_poly.pdbx_seq_one_letter_code
_entity_poly.pdbx_strand_id
1 'polypeptide(L)'
;MSTTRWRGVHVPPVYLQNCRKTCYFDCHRKFLPPNHPYRRNKKAFTKNRVERKVARPRLMGEQIRDWVEEFSPAVEVPLSLPDGYGIEYKWTKKSIFWSSSSGRRI
;
A
#
# COMPACT_ATOMS: atom_id res chain seq x y z
N MET A 1 21.43 12.30 7.73
CA MET A 1 20.10 12.65 8.28
C MET A 1 19.27 11.37 8.32
N SER A 2 18.80 10.97 9.49
CA SER A 2 18.27 9.61 9.71
C SER A 2 16.89 9.46 9.08
N THR A 3 16.82 8.77 7.94
CA THR A 3 15.56 8.44 7.26
C THR A 3 14.83 7.44 8.14
N THR A 4 13.84 7.93 8.91
CA THR A 4 12.96 7.04 9.66
C THR A 4 12.10 6.27 8.65
N ARG A 5 12.60 5.10 8.21
CA ARG A 5 11.88 4.14 7.38
C ARG A 5 10.73 3.58 8.22
N TRP A 6 9.51 4.03 7.91
CA TRP A 6 8.32 3.71 8.68
C TRP A 6 7.95 2.23 8.56
N ARG A 7 8.37 1.43 9.54
CA ARG A 7 7.94 0.04 9.75
C ARG A 7 6.47 -0.02 10.19
N GLY A 8 5.56 0.13 9.23
CA GLY A 8 4.11 0.16 9.45
C GLY A 8 3.38 -1.07 8.90
N VAL A 9 3.06 -2.01 9.79
CA VAL A 9 2.27 -3.24 9.60
C VAL A 9 1.20 -3.11 8.51
N HIS A 10 1.49 -3.68 7.33
CA HIS A 10 0.51 -3.90 6.27
C HIS A 10 -0.70 -4.65 6.84
N VAL A 11 -1.93 -4.26 6.46
CA VAL A 11 -3.09 -5.12 6.73
C VAL A 11 -2.88 -6.35 5.86
N PRO A 12 -2.74 -7.56 6.45
CA PRO A 12 -2.50 -8.75 5.65
C PRO A 12 -3.72 -8.93 4.75
N PRO A 13 -3.52 -9.14 3.44
CA PRO A 13 -4.65 -9.40 2.57
C PRO A 13 -5.32 -10.71 2.97
N VAL A 14 -6.63 -10.76 2.78
CA VAL A 14 -7.42 -11.97 3.00
C VAL A 14 -7.39 -12.78 1.72
N TYR A 15 -7.05 -14.06 1.81
CA TYR A 15 -7.12 -14.98 0.67
C TYR A 15 -8.51 -15.63 0.62
N LEU A 16 -9.24 -15.40 -0.47
CA LEU A 16 -10.56 -15.98 -0.70
C LEU A 16 -10.40 -17.37 -1.29
N GLN A 17 -10.57 -18.41 -0.45
CA GLN A 17 -10.34 -19.81 -0.83
C GLN A 17 -11.14 -20.23 -2.07
N ASN A 18 -12.43 -19.85 -2.14
CA ASN A 18 -13.33 -20.26 -3.21
C ASN A 18 -12.95 -19.66 -4.58
N CYS A 19 -12.44 -18.41 -4.59
CA CYS A 19 -12.08 -17.72 -5.82
C CYS A 19 -10.58 -17.75 -6.11
N ARG A 20 -9.76 -18.29 -5.19
CA ARG A 20 -8.30 -18.30 -5.22
C ARG A 20 -7.69 -16.92 -5.49
N LYS A 21 -8.31 -15.88 -4.92
CA LYS A 21 -7.91 -14.47 -5.11
C LYS A 21 -7.56 -13.81 -3.79
N THR A 22 -6.54 -12.96 -3.84
CA THR A 22 -6.12 -12.10 -2.73
C THR A 22 -7.00 -10.85 -2.72
N CYS A 23 -7.61 -10.54 -1.57
CA CYS A 23 -8.49 -9.38 -1.39
C CYS A 23 -8.02 -8.50 -0.22
N TYR A 24 -8.04 -7.18 -0.41
CA TYR A 24 -7.76 -6.19 0.63
C TYR A 24 -9.05 -5.71 1.29
N PHE A 25 -9.87 -6.66 1.75
CA PHE A 25 -11.13 -6.36 2.42
C PHE A 25 -10.90 -5.57 3.72
N ASP A 26 -11.83 -4.66 4.04
CA ASP A 26 -11.85 -3.90 5.30
C ASP A 26 -10.63 -3.00 5.57
N CYS A 27 -9.77 -2.75 4.57
CA CYS A 27 -8.57 -1.92 4.72
C CYS A 27 -8.86 -0.41 4.75
N HIS A 28 -10.09 0.01 4.41
CA HIS A 28 -10.47 1.41 4.21
C HIS A 28 -10.95 2.10 5.50
N ARG A 29 -11.42 1.38 6.51
CA ARG A 29 -11.92 1.98 7.77
C ARG A 29 -10.87 2.77 8.54
N LYS A 30 -9.58 2.49 8.31
CA LYS A 30 -8.46 3.26 8.87
C LYS A 30 -8.46 4.73 8.46
N PHE A 31 -9.14 5.09 7.36
CA PHE A 31 -9.28 6.46 6.87
C PHE A 31 -10.44 7.23 7.53
N LEU A 32 -11.33 6.54 8.26
CA LEU A 32 -12.41 7.20 9.01
C LEU A 32 -11.85 7.90 10.25
N PRO A 33 -12.53 8.91 10.80
CA PRO A 33 -12.16 9.49 12.10
C PRO A 33 -12.08 8.43 13.22
N PRO A 34 -11.21 8.57 14.24
CA PRO A 34 -11.03 7.58 15.31
C PRO A 34 -12.32 7.18 16.04
N ASN A 35 -13.24 8.13 16.22
CA ASN A 35 -14.52 7.93 16.91
C ASN A 35 -15.68 7.54 15.98
N HIS A 36 -15.40 7.24 14.72
CA HIS A 36 -16.45 6.87 13.76
C HIS A 36 -17.11 5.52 14.15
N PRO A 37 -18.46 5.42 14.17
CA PRO A 37 -19.16 4.20 14.62
C PRO A 37 -18.78 2.98 13.79
N TYR A 38 -18.55 3.16 12.49
CA TYR A 38 -18.09 2.07 11.64
C TYR A 38 -16.74 1.51 12.03
N ARG A 39 -15.82 2.22 12.72
CA ARG A 39 -14.59 1.60 13.24
C ARG A 39 -14.85 0.56 14.33
N ARG A 40 -15.98 0.67 15.04
CA ARG A 40 -16.38 -0.25 16.14
C ARG A 40 -17.35 -1.34 15.70
N ASN A 41 -17.87 -1.26 14.48
CA ASN A 41 -18.80 -2.27 13.94
C ASN A 41 -18.07 -3.62 13.72
N LYS A 42 -18.44 -4.62 14.53
CA LYS A 42 -17.89 -5.99 14.52
C LYS A 42 -18.68 -6.97 13.66
N LYS A 43 -19.82 -6.54 13.08
CA LYS A 43 -20.79 -7.40 12.38
C LYS A 43 -20.77 -7.19 10.87
N ALA A 44 -20.78 -5.94 10.40
CA ALA A 44 -20.89 -5.62 8.97
C ALA A 44 -19.56 -5.72 8.18
N PHE A 45 -18.44 -5.91 8.87
CA PHE A 45 -17.09 -5.91 8.29
C PHE A 45 -16.35 -7.19 8.72
N THR A 46 -15.03 -7.11 8.96
CA THR A 46 -14.30 -8.24 9.54
C THR A 46 -14.90 -8.63 10.88
N LYS A 47 -15.39 -9.88 10.97
CA LYS A 47 -16.06 -10.42 12.16
C LYS A 47 -15.20 -10.21 13.42
N ASN A 48 -15.84 -9.69 14.47
CA ASN A 48 -15.21 -9.45 15.78
C ASN A 48 -13.99 -8.51 15.77
N ARG A 49 -13.77 -7.75 14.68
CA ARG A 49 -12.64 -6.82 14.58
C ARG A 49 -13.09 -5.38 14.75
N VAL A 50 -12.31 -4.64 15.55
CA VAL A 50 -12.42 -3.19 15.71
C VAL A 50 -11.21 -2.55 15.03
N GLU A 51 -11.43 -1.54 14.20
CA GLU A 51 -10.37 -0.87 13.48
C GLU A 51 -9.76 0.27 14.31
N ARG A 52 -8.60 -0.01 14.91
CA ARG A 52 -7.84 0.94 15.75
C ARG A 52 -6.67 1.58 15.01
N LYS A 53 -6.29 1.05 13.83
CA LYS A 53 -5.16 1.58 13.07
C LYS A 53 -5.50 2.97 12.54
N VAL A 54 -4.48 3.82 12.48
CA VAL A 54 -4.55 5.14 11.85
C VAL A 54 -4.11 4.98 10.40
N ALA A 55 -4.77 5.69 9.48
CA ALA A 55 -4.29 5.78 8.11
C ALA A 55 -2.87 6.34 8.08
N ARG A 56 -2.07 5.87 7.12
CA ARG A 56 -0.78 6.52 6.87
C ARG A 56 -1.04 7.98 6.46
N PRO A 57 -0.20 8.93 6.89
CA PRO A 57 -0.26 10.30 6.40
C PRO A 57 -0.25 10.34 4.87
N ARG A 58 -0.89 11.35 4.29
CA ARG A 58 -0.74 11.61 2.86
C ARG A 58 0.71 11.99 2.61
N LEU A 59 1.33 11.32 1.64
CA LEU A 59 2.67 11.67 1.18
C LEU A 59 2.56 12.87 0.23
N MET A 60 3.58 13.72 0.23
CA MET A 60 3.73 14.81 -0.74
C MET A 60 4.08 14.24 -2.11
N GLY A 61 3.76 14.98 -3.18
CA GLY A 61 4.03 14.55 -4.56
C GLY A 61 5.49 14.20 -4.80
N GLU A 62 6.42 15.00 -4.27
CA GLU A 62 7.87 14.77 -4.36
C GLU A 62 8.28 13.47 -3.67
N GLN A 63 7.81 13.24 -2.44
CA GLN A 63 8.08 12.01 -1.69
C GLN A 63 7.57 10.76 -2.41
N ILE A 64 6.41 10.86 -3.07
CA ILE A 64 5.87 9.77 -3.90
C ILE A 64 6.78 9.55 -5.11
N ARG A 65 7.26 10.62 -5.75
CA ARG A 65 8.11 10.54 -6.93
C ARG A 65 9.46 9.88 -6.61
N ASP A 66 10.11 10.32 -5.53
CA ASP A 66 11.37 9.74 -5.05
C ASP A 66 11.20 8.25 -4.73
N TRP A 67 10.11 7.89 -4.04
CA TRP A 67 9.82 6.49 -3.72
C TRP A 67 9.54 5.64 -4.97
N VAL A 68 8.87 6.21 -5.98
CA VAL A 68 8.59 5.52 -7.24
C VAL A 68 9.86 5.36 -8.10
N GLU A 69 10.81 6.29 -8.03
CA GLU A 69 12.10 6.20 -8.71
C GLU A 69 13.01 5.09 -8.17
N GLU A 70 12.81 4.65 -6.93
CA GLU A 70 13.52 3.50 -6.33
C GLU A 70 13.13 2.15 -6.99
N PHE A 71 11.97 2.07 -7.63
CA PHE A 71 11.50 0.83 -8.27
C PHE A 71 12.03 0.66 -9.69
N SER A 72 12.46 -0.56 -10.02
CA SER A 72 12.85 -0.94 -11.38
C SER A 72 11.68 -0.80 -12.38
N PRO A 73 11.95 -0.40 -13.64
CA PRO A 73 10.95 -0.36 -14.70
C PRO A 73 10.26 -1.72 -14.89
N ALA A 74 8.98 -1.72 -15.24
CA ALA A 74 8.20 -2.95 -15.41
C ALA A 74 8.73 -3.94 -16.49
N VAL A 75 9.67 -3.48 -17.33
CA VAL A 75 10.16 -4.15 -18.55
C VAL A 75 11.32 -5.12 -18.29
N GLU A 76 12.04 -5.01 -17.19
CA GLU A 76 13.16 -5.93 -16.94
C GLU A 76 12.80 -6.88 -15.81
N VAL A 77 13.00 -8.18 -16.07
CA VAL A 77 12.85 -9.26 -15.10
C VAL A 77 13.86 -8.99 -13.98
N PRO A 78 13.42 -8.66 -12.74
CA PRO A 78 14.37 -8.63 -11.66
C PRO A 78 14.38 -10.04 -11.07
N LEU A 79 15.48 -10.76 -11.27
CA LEU A 79 15.79 -12.00 -10.53
C LEU A 79 15.85 -11.73 -9.01
N SER A 80 15.92 -10.47 -8.58
CA SER A 80 15.95 -10.02 -7.19
C SER A 80 14.72 -9.18 -6.82
N LEU A 81 14.06 -9.55 -5.72
CA LEU A 81 12.99 -8.75 -5.15
C LEU A 81 13.57 -7.47 -4.51
N PRO A 82 12.92 -6.30 -4.68
CA PRO A 82 13.36 -5.06 -4.04
C PRO A 82 13.44 -5.17 -2.51
N ASP A 83 14.36 -4.43 -1.90
CA ASP A 83 14.57 -4.46 -0.45
C ASP A 83 13.31 -4.02 0.31
N GLY A 84 12.77 -4.90 1.16
CA GLY A 84 11.50 -4.69 1.87
C GLY A 84 10.26 -5.25 1.16
N TYR A 85 10.39 -5.91 0.01
CA TYR A 85 9.28 -6.64 -0.61
C TYR A 85 8.71 -7.72 0.32
N GLY A 86 7.39 -7.79 0.42
CA GLY A 86 6.67 -8.75 1.26
C GLY A 86 6.57 -8.35 2.73
N ILE A 87 7.42 -7.42 3.20
CA ILE A 87 7.44 -6.90 4.57
C ILE A 87 6.80 -5.51 4.62
N GLU A 88 7.28 -4.59 3.79
CA GLU A 88 6.88 -3.17 3.82
C GLU A 88 5.92 -2.79 2.70
N TYR A 89 6.06 -3.43 1.53
CA TYR A 89 5.21 -3.23 0.37
C TYR A 89 5.16 -4.51 -0.47
N LYS A 90 4.20 -4.60 -1.38
CA LYS A 90 4.06 -5.73 -2.32
C LYS A 90 4.25 -5.34 -3.79
N TRP A 91 4.68 -4.10 -4.04
CA TRP A 91 4.96 -3.61 -5.38
C TRP A 91 6.32 -4.12 -5.83
N THR A 92 6.40 -4.63 -7.06
CA THR A 92 7.64 -5.15 -7.65
C THR A 92 8.14 -4.33 -8.84
N LYS A 93 7.29 -3.46 -9.38
CA LYS A 93 7.53 -2.80 -10.67
C LYS A 93 7.01 -1.37 -10.65
N LYS A 94 7.76 -0.47 -11.28
CA LYS A 94 7.34 0.89 -11.62
C LYS A 94 6.40 0.84 -12.83
N SER A 95 5.22 1.47 -12.71
CA SER A 95 4.26 1.56 -13.82
C SER A 95 4.79 2.47 -14.94
N ILE A 96 4.42 2.16 -16.19
CA ILE A 96 4.82 2.92 -17.39
C ILE A 96 4.37 4.40 -17.35
N PHE A 97 3.33 4.71 -16.57
CA PHE A 97 2.88 6.09 -16.38
C PHE A 97 3.91 6.97 -15.64
N TRP A 98 4.90 6.34 -15.00
CA TRP A 98 6.00 7.03 -14.30
C TRP A 98 7.32 7.03 -15.09
N SER A 99 7.35 6.48 -16.31
CA SER A 99 8.55 6.40 -17.17
C SER A 99 8.62 7.48 -18.26
N SER A 100 7.83 8.56 -18.13
CA SER A 100 7.71 9.60 -19.15
C SER A 100 8.34 10.92 -18.69
N SER A 101 9.67 10.96 -18.58
CA SER A 101 10.44 12.22 -18.50
C SER A 101 11.11 12.59 -19.82
N SER A 102 10.81 11.90 -20.93
CA SER A 102 11.13 12.38 -22.28
C SER A 102 9.91 13.05 -22.93
N GLY A 103 9.62 14.28 -22.47
CA GLY A 103 9.05 15.33 -23.33
C GLY A 103 7.69 15.09 -23.98
N ARG A 104 6.62 14.95 -23.19
CA ARG A 104 5.30 15.37 -23.67
C ARG A 104 4.45 15.92 -22.53
N ARG A 105 4.45 17.25 -22.44
CA ARG A 105 3.46 18.03 -21.69
C ARG A 105 2.10 17.79 -22.37
N ILE A 106 1.13 17.30 -21.60
CA ILE A 106 -0.30 17.44 -21.91
C ILE A 106 -0.74 18.85 -21.53
#